data_AF-A0A285X2J8-F1
#
_entry.id   AF-A0A285X2J8-F1
#
_cell.length_a   1.000
_cell.length_b   1.000
_cell.length_c   1.000
_cell.angle_alpha   90.00
_cell.angle_beta   90.00
_cell.angle_gamma   90.00
#
_symmetry.space_group_name_H-M   'P 1'
#
loop_
_entity.id
_entity.type
_entity.pdbx_description
1 polymer ?
#
loop_
_entity_poly.entity_id
_entity_poly.type
_entity_poly.pdbx_seq_one_letter_code
_entity_poly.pdbx_strand_id
1 'polypeptide(L)' 'MSFQQEHLPKDRPATERQEYGFSLMDFLEDQWIYILAIIVLVALFFYARHAWDKRNKR' A
#
# COMPACT_ATOMS: atom_id res chain seq x y z
N MET A 1 -44.31 -4.93 -14.56
CA MET A 1 -43.71 -3.58 -14.59
C MET A 1 -42.38 -3.66 -13.87
N SER A 2 -41.26 -3.67 -14.61
CA SER A 2 -39.94 -3.57 -13.99
C SER A 2 -39.69 -2.10 -13.65
N PHE A 3 -39.53 -1.81 -12.36
CA PHE A 3 -39.02 -0.52 -11.90
C PHE A 3 -37.51 -0.51 -12.12
N GLN A 4 -37.10 -0.35 -13.38
CA GLN A 4 -35.69 -0.24 -13.72
C GLN A 4 -35.27 1.20 -13.45
N GLN A 5 -34.54 1.42 -12.35
CA GLN A 5 -33.98 2.71 -11.99
C GLN A 5 -33.10 3.23 -13.14
N GLU A 6 -33.57 4.29 -13.80
CA GLU A 6 -32.98 4.91 -15.00
C GLU A 6 -31.62 5.61 -14.75
N HIS A 7 -31.11 5.52 -13.53
CA HIS A 7 -30.01 6.36 -13.02
C HIS A 7 -28.94 5.56 -12.28
N LEU A 8 -29.03 4.22 -12.21
CA LEU A 8 -27.88 3.48 -11.71
C LEU A 8 -26.76 3.62 -12.76
N PRO A 9 -25.58 4.15 -12.40
CA PRO A 9 -24.45 4.13 -13.29
C PRO A 9 -24.25 2.69 -13.71
N LYS A 10 -24.31 2.43 -15.01
CA LYS A 10 -24.03 1.10 -15.57
C LYS A 10 -22.69 0.67 -14.98
N ASP A 11 -22.65 -0.50 -14.33
CA ASP A 11 -21.42 -1.01 -13.75
C ASP A 11 -20.33 -0.91 -14.82
N ARG A 12 -19.30 -0.14 -14.51
CA ARG A 12 -18.17 -0.03 -15.42
C ARG A 12 -17.60 -1.45 -15.52
N PRO A 13 -17.35 -1.97 -16.73
CA PRO A 13 -16.68 -3.25 -16.84
C PRO A 13 -15.39 -3.15 -16.02
N ALA A 14 -15.17 -4.13 -15.16
CA ALA A 14 -13.92 -4.23 -14.44
C ALA A 14 -12.79 -4.21 -15.47
N THR A 15 -11.75 -3.39 -15.23
CA THR A 15 -10.55 -3.49 -16.06
C THR A 15 -9.93 -4.88 -15.88
N GLU A 16 -9.08 -5.34 -16.81
CA GLU A 16 -8.45 -6.68 -16.72
C GLU A 16 -7.75 -6.93 -15.36
N ARG A 17 -7.26 -5.87 -14.71
CA ARG A 17 -6.67 -5.92 -13.35
C ARG A 17 -7.69 -6.01 -12.21
N GLN A 18 -8.93 -5.60 -12.44
CA GLN A 18 -10.04 -5.63 -11.47
C GLN A 18 -10.90 -6.90 -11.61
N GLU A 19 -10.78 -7.64 -12.72
CA GLU A 19 -11.50 -8.90 -12.95
C GLU A 19 -10.97 -10.05 -12.10
N TYR A 20 -9.69 -10.03 -11.75
CA TYR A 20 -9.05 -11.04 -10.92
C TYR A 20 -8.69 -10.42 -9.57
N GLY A 21 -8.93 -11.16 -8.48
CA GLY A 21 -8.80 -10.67 -7.10
C GLY A 21 -7.38 -10.26 -6.70
N PHE A 22 -7.14 -10.17 -5.38
CA PHE A 22 -5.88 -9.68 -4.83
C PHE A 22 -4.62 -10.28 -5.50
N SER A 23 -3.77 -9.41 -6.03
CA SER A 23 -2.48 -9.73 -6.61
C SER A 23 -1.38 -9.08 -5.77
N LEU A 24 -0.42 -9.90 -5.32
CA LEU A 24 0.73 -9.43 -4.55
C LEU A 24 1.58 -8.43 -5.33
N MET A 25 1.68 -8.59 -6.65
CA MET A 25 2.47 -7.68 -7.49
C MET A 25 1.79 -6.32 -7.61
N ASP A 26 0.47 -6.30 -7.85
CA ASP A 26 -0.30 -5.04 -7.92
C ASP A 26 -0.28 -4.33 -6.56
N PHE A 27 -0.35 -5.07 -5.45
CA PHE A 27 -0.22 -4.47 -4.11
C PHE A 27 1.16 -3.82 -3.90
N LEU A 28 2.25 -4.48 -4.29
CA LEU A 28 3.59 -3.93 -4.15
C LEU A 28 3.79 -2.71 -5.06
N GLU A 29 3.25 -2.75 -6.28
CA GLU A 29 3.27 -1.62 -7.21
C GLU A 29 2.45 -0.45 -6.66
N ASP A 30 1.24 -0.66 -6.16
CA ASP A 30 0.38 0.43 -5.68
C ASP A 30 0.87 1.04 -4.36
N GLN A 31 1.48 0.23 -3.49
CA GLN A 31 1.88 0.64 -2.14
C GLN A 31 3.37 0.96 -2.01
N TRP A 32 4.11 1.04 -3.12
CA TRP A 32 5.57 1.17 -3.12
C TRP A 32 6.09 2.34 -2.26
N ILE A 33 5.36 3.46 -2.24
CA ILE A 33 5.70 4.65 -1.43
C ILE A 33 5.64 4.34 0.07
N TYR A 34 4.60 3.63 0.51
CA TYR A 34 4.43 3.26 1.91
C TYR A 34 5.50 2.25 2.33
N ILE A 35 5.82 1.30 1.47
CA ILE A 35 6.90 0.34 1.70
C ILE A 35 8.23 1.08 1.86
N LEU A 36 8.53 2.05 0.99
CA LEU A 36 9.73 2.88 1.09
C LEU A 36 9.75 3.68 2.40
N ALA A 37 8.63 4.29 2.80
CA ALA A 37 8.53 5.04 4.04
C ALA A 37 8.82 4.15 5.27
N ILE A 38 8.31 2.91 5.28
CA ILE A 38 8.59 1.93 6.34
C ILE A 38 10.08 1.61 6.38
N ILE A 39 10.72 1.36 5.23
CA ILE A 39 12.16 1.09 5.15
C ILE A 39 12.96 2.26 5.74
N VAL A 40 12.61 3.50 5.39
CA VAL A 40 13.28 4.70 5.91
C VAL A 40 13.12 4.82 7.42
N LEU A 41 11.91 4.61 7.94
CA LEU A 41 11.67 4.65 9.39
C LEU A 41 12.47 3.60 10.14
N VAL A 42 12.51 2.37 9.61
CA VAL A 42 13.30 1.27 10.20
C VAL A 42 14.80 1.60 10.18
N ALA A 43 15.30 2.10 9.05
CA ALA A 43 16.71 2.51 8.93
C ALA A 43 17.06 3.63 9.93
N LEU A 44 16.19 4.63 10.07
CA LEU A 44 16.37 5.73 11.01
C LEU A 44 16.37 5.22 12.46
N PHE A 45 15.45 4.32 12.80
CA PHE A 45 15.38 3.70 14.12
C PHE A 45 16.68 2.96 14.46
N PHE A 46 17.17 2.11 13.55
CA PHE A 46 18.43 1.38 13.77
C PHE A 46 19.64 2.31 13.83
N TYR A 47 19.68 3.35 13.00
CA TYR A 47 20.72 4.37 13.06
C TYR A 47 20.75 5.07 14.43
N ALA A 48 19.59 5.53 14.90
CA ALA A 48 19.47 6.19 16.20
C ALA A 48 19.84 5.23 17.36
N ARG A 49 19.35 3.99 17.31
CA ARG A 49 19.68 2.92 18.27
C ARG A 49 21.18 2.68 18.34
N HIS A 50 21.85 2.57 17.19
CA HIS A 50 23.29 2.37 17.10
C HIS A 50 24.08 3.58 17.64
N ALA A 51 23.66 4.79 17.29
CA ALA A 51 24.28 6.02 17.79
C ALA A 51 24.16 6.15 19.32
N TRP A 52 23.01 5.77 19.88
CA TRP A 52 22.80 5.74 21.33
C TRP A 52 23.68 4.69 22.03
N ASP A 53 23.73 3.45 21.50
CA ASP A 53 24.60 2.40 22.04
C ASP A 53 26.06 2.82 22.07
N LYS A 54 26.54 3.50 21.03
CA LYS A 54 27.92 4.00 20.96
C LYS A 54 28.24 5.05 22.02
N ARG A 55 27.24 5.87 22.41
CA ARG A 55 27.41 6.91 23.44
C ARG A 55 27.31 6.35 24.85
N ASN A 56 26.44 5.36 25.07
CA ASN A 56 26.16 4.80 26.39
C ASN A 56 27.05 3.61 26.77
N LYS A 57 27.80 3.04 25.82
CA LYS A 57 28.82 2.00 26.07
C LYS A 57 30.24 2.58 26.24
N ARG A 58 30.38 3.90 26.33
CA ARG A 58 31.58 4.59 26.85
C ARG A 58 31.42 4.79 28.34
#